data_AF-A0A7L5Y5X2-F1
#
_entry.id   AF-A0A7L5Y5X2-F1
#
_cell.length_a   1.000
_cell.length_b   1.000
_cell.length_c   1.000
_cell.angle_alpha   90.00
_cell.angle_beta   90.00
_cell.angle_gamma   90.00
#
_symmetry.space_group_name_H-M   'P 1'
#
loop_
_entity.id
_entity.type
_entity.pdbx_description
1 polymer ?
#
loop_
_entity_poly.entity_id
_entity_poly.type
_entity_poly.pdbx_seq_one_letter_code
_entity_poly.pdbx_strand_id
1 'polypeptide(L)'
;MNVLFPSGAAMLVRKHEFLAMGGFDPLMFMYHEDVDLGWRYWLRGQRVVMCPRSVVFHAFGGTTGVEHGVPGATSWAIGITSARSGRTTT
;
A
#
# COMPACT_ATOMS: atom_id res chain seq x y z
N MET A 1 7.28 -5.48 9.56
CA MET A 1 6.29 -5.34 10.66
C MET A 1 4.88 -5.39 10.08
N ASN A 2 3.86 -5.79 10.84
CA ASN A 2 2.47 -5.67 10.38
C ASN A 2 2.03 -4.20 10.50
N VAL A 3 1.28 -3.69 9.52
CA VAL A 3 0.65 -2.36 9.56
C VAL A 3 -0.80 -2.47 9.10
N LEU A 4 -1.65 -1.49 9.42
CA LEU A 4 -3.08 -1.56 9.13
C LEU A 4 -3.39 -1.40 7.63
N PHE A 5 -2.59 -0.59 6.93
CA PHE A 5 -2.73 -0.32 5.52
C PHE A 5 -1.39 0.12 4.89
N PRO A 6 -1.19 -0.10 3.58
CA PRO A 6 -0.05 0.42 2.84
C PRO A 6 -0.26 1.89 2.47
N SER A 7 0.81 2.54 2.01
CA SER A 7 0.66 3.76 1.21
C SER A 7 0.53 3.37 -0.27
N GLY A 8 -0.49 3.89 -0.96
CA GLY A 8 -0.70 3.67 -2.40
C GLY A 8 0.49 4.11 -3.25
N ALA A 9 1.24 5.10 -2.78
CA ALA A 9 2.50 5.57 -3.36
C ALA A 9 3.64 4.52 -3.37
N ALA A 10 3.60 3.54 -2.45
CA ALA A 10 4.69 2.61 -2.21
C ALA A 10 4.15 1.22 -1.80
N MET A 11 3.21 0.70 -2.58
CA MET A 11 2.62 -0.62 -2.36
C MET A 11 3.07 -1.62 -3.43
N LEU A 12 3.28 -2.86 -3.00
CA LEU A 12 3.35 -4.02 -3.90
C LEU A 12 2.20 -4.96 -3.53
N VAL A 13 1.65 -5.69 -4.50
CA VAL A 13 0.60 -6.68 -4.21
C VAL A 13 0.62 -7.75 -5.28
N ARG A 14 0.35 -9.00 -4.92
CA ARG A 14 0.17 -10.06 -5.91
C ARG A 14 -1.10 -9.80 -6.70
N LYS A 15 -0.98 -9.74 -8.02
CA LYS A 15 -2.11 -9.46 -8.93
C LYS A 15 -3.35 -10.29 -8.62
N HIS A 16 -3.20 -11.61 -8.43
CA HIS A 16 -4.34 -12.48 -8.16
C HIS A 16 -5.03 -12.18 -6.83
N GLU A 17 -4.30 -11.72 -5.81
CA GLU A 17 -4.89 -11.35 -4.52
C GLU A 17 -5.59 -9.99 -4.61
N PHE A 18 -4.98 -9.02 -5.29
CA PHE A 18 -5.62 -7.73 -5.56
C PHE A 18 -6.95 -7.89 -6.30
N LEU A 19 -6.96 -8.72 -7.36
CA LEU A 19 -8.18 -9.04 -8.09
C LEU A 19 -9.19 -9.81 -7.24
N ALA A 20 -8.74 -10.75 -6.38
CA ALA A 20 -9.63 -11.44 -5.44
C ALA A 20 -10.24 -10.50 -4.39
N MET A 21 -9.60 -9.35 -4.12
CA MET A 21 -10.19 -8.31 -3.27
C MET A 21 -11.26 -7.47 -3.99
N GLY A 22 -11.34 -7.54 -5.33
CA GLY A 22 -12.16 -6.65 -6.15
C GLY A 22 -11.40 -5.39 -6.63
N GLY A 23 -10.08 -5.32 -6.42
CA GLY A 23 -9.28 -4.14 -6.72
C GLY A 23 -9.52 -2.98 -5.76
N PHE A 24 -9.28 -1.75 -6.24
CA PHE A 24 -9.67 -0.52 -5.56
C PHE A 24 -11.17 -0.27 -5.72
N ASP A 25 -11.78 0.37 -4.73
CA ASP A 25 -13.17 0.81 -4.83
C ASP A 25 -13.28 1.93 -5.88
N PRO A 26 -14.05 1.76 -6.97
CA PRO A 26 -14.19 2.78 -8.01
C PRO A 26 -14.85 4.08 -7.53
N LEU A 27 -15.49 4.08 -6.35
CA LEU A 27 -16.02 5.29 -5.72
C LEU A 27 -14.92 6.15 -5.05
N MET A 28 -13.73 5.57 -4.83
CA MET A 28 -12.56 6.24 -4.26
C MET A 28 -11.58 6.58 -5.38
N PHE A 29 -11.82 7.70 -6.06
CA PHE A 29 -10.98 8.16 -7.17
C PHE A 29 -9.58 8.60 -6.73
N MET A 30 -9.49 9.30 -5.59
CA MET A 30 -8.23 9.83 -5.07
C MET A 30 -8.29 9.87 -3.54
N TYR A 31 -7.32 9.21 -2.91
CA TYR A 31 -7.15 9.02 -1.46
C TYR A 31 -8.04 7.96 -0.83
N HIS A 32 -7.47 7.31 0.20
CA HIS A 32 -8.09 6.30 1.05
C HIS A 32 -8.39 4.96 0.40
N GLU A 33 -8.21 4.81 -0.92
CA GLU A 33 -8.38 3.54 -1.62
C GLU A 33 -7.38 2.47 -1.14
N ASP A 34 -6.19 2.91 -0.73
CA ASP A 34 -5.13 2.09 -0.13
C ASP A 34 -5.45 1.67 1.31
N VAL A 35 -6.03 2.58 2.10
CA VAL A 35 -6.53 2.33 3.46
C VAL A 35 -7.63 1.27 3.46
N ASP A 36 -8.65 1.46 2.62
CA ASP A 36 -9.75 0.51 2.43
C ASP A 36 -9.23 -0.88 2.03
N LEU A 37 -8.36 -0.92 1.02
CA LEU A 37 -7.78 -2.17 0.55
C LEU A 37 -7.02 -2.89 1.69
N GLY A 38 -6.21 -2.16 2.46
CA GLY A 38 -5.47 -2.70 3.60
C GLY A 38 -6.39 -3.35 4.65
N TRP A 39 -7.48 -2.67 4.99
CA TRP A 39 -8.50 -3.21 5.90
C TRP A 39 -9.19 -4.46 5.35
N ARG A 40 -9.56 -4.47 4.07
CA ARG A 40 -10.15 -5.66 3.42
C ARG A 40 -9.21 -6.87 3.45
N TYR A 41 -7.90 -6.68 3.34
CA TYR A 41 -6.92 -7.74 3.53
C TYR A 41 -6.98 -8.32 4.96
N TRP A 42 -7.00 -7.47 5.98
CA TRP A 42 -7.09 -7.91 7.38
C TRP A 42 -8.39 -8.69 7.66
N LEU A 43 -9.53 -8.19 7.18
CA LEU A 43 -10.83 -8.85 7.34
C LEU A 43 -10.89 -10.23 6.68
N ARG A 44 -10.03 -10.50 5.68
CA ARG A 44 -9.90 -11.81 5.02
C ARG A 44 -8.78 -12.68 5.58
N GLY A 45 -8.25 -12.35 6.75
CA GLY A 45 -7.18 -13.12 7.41
C GLY A 45 -5.83 -13.05 6.69
N GLN A 46 -5.67 -12.09 5.77
CA GLN A 46 -4.38 -11.75 5.19
C GLN A 46 -3.71 -10.67 6.04
N ARG A 47 -2.47 -10.33 5.68
CA ARG A 47 -1.67 -9.36 6.40
C ARG A 47 -1.13 -8.30 5.47
N VAL A 48 -1.05 -7.10 6.01
CA VAL A 48 -0.35 -5.99 5.39
C VAL A 48 0.99 -5.83 6.13
N VAL A 49 2.09 -5.93 5.38
CA VAL A 49 3.45 -5.92 5.94
C VAL A 49 4.29 -4.80 5.35
N MET A 50 5.00 -4.08 6.22
CA MET A 50 5.99 -3.07 5.85
C MET A 50 7.39 -3.68 5.83
N CYS A 51 8.15 -3.36 4.78
CA CYS A 51 9.55 -3.74 4.59
C CYS A 51 10.45 -2.51 4.82
N PRO A 52 11.05 -2.35 6.02
CA PRO A 52 11.76 -1.12 6.39
C PRO A 52 13.02 -0.86 5.56
N ARG A 53 13.59 -1.91 4.94
CA ARG A 53 14.78 -1.78 4.08
C ARG A 53 14.46 -1.35 2.65
N SER A 54 13.19 -1.26 2.28
CA SER A 54 12.76 -0.94 0.92
C SER A 54 12.23 0.48 0.91
N VAL A 55 12.96 1.40 0.28
CA VAL A 55 12.71 2.84 0.38
C VAL A 55 12.29 3.40 -0.98
N VAL A 56 11.19 4.14 -1.00
CA VAL A 56 10.71 4.90 -2.17
C VAL A 56 10.70 6.39 -1.83
N PHE A 57 11.15 7.20 -2.79
CA PHE A 57 11.07 8.64 -2.75
C PHE A 57 9.84 9.09 -3.52
N HIS A 58 8.84 9.65 -2.83
CA HIS A 58 7.60 10.08 -3.44
C HIS A 58 7.63 11.59 -3.74
N ALA A 59 7.65 11.95 -5.03
CA ALA A 59 7.42 13.32 -5.46
C ALA A 59 5.93 13.64 -5.33
N PHE A 60 5.58 14.50 -4.37
CA PHE A 60 4.20 14.90 -4.11
C PHE A 60 3.67 15.86 -5.19
N GLY A 61 2.38 15.77 -5.48
CA GLY A 61 1.67 16.81 -6.25
C GLY A 61 1.42 16.52 -7.73
N GLY A 62 1.88 15.40 -8.28
CA GLY A 62 1.76 15.11 -9.71
C GLY A 62 0.31 15.16 -10.24
N THR A 63 -0.65 14.64 -9.48
CA THR A 63 -2.08 14.62 -9.88
C THR A 63 -2.82 15.91 -9.48
N THR A 64 -2.49 16.49 -8.34
CA THR A 64 -3.18 17.69 -7.82
C THR A 64 -2.65 19.00 -8.39
N GLY A 65 -1.50 18.98 -9.07
CA GLY A 65 -0.80 20.18 -9.53
C GLY A 65 -0.18 20.99 -8.40
N VAL A 66 -0.19 20.48 -7.17
CA VAL A 66 0.33 21.15 -5.99
C VAL A 66 1.76 20.67 -5.75
N GLU A 67 2.74 21.39 -6.29
CA GLU A 67 4.14 21.11 -6.02
C GLU A 67 4.51 21.62 -4.62
N HIS A 68 4.73 20.72 -3.66
CA HIS A 68 5.36 21.10 -2.40
C HIS A 68 6.87 21.01 -2.60
N GLY A 69 7.51 22.16 -2.78
CA GLY A 69 8.96 22.29 -2.80
C GLY A 69 9.55 21.93 -1.44
N VAL A 70 9.77 20.65 -1.20
CA VAL A 70 10.52 20.16 -0.03
C VAL A 70 11.82 19.53 -0.53
N PRO A 71 12.97 20.20 -0.35
CA PRO A 71 14.27 19.58 -0.64
C PRO A 71 14.47 18.36 0.28
N GLY A 72 14.64 17.18 -0.30
CA GLY A 72 14.79 15.92 0.45
C GLY A 72 13.50 15.12 0.50
N ALA A 73 13.26 14.33 -0.54
CA ALA A 73 12.11 13.46 -0.68
C ALA A 73 11.87 12.64 0.60
N THR A 74 10.66 12.74 1.14
CA THR A 74 10.26 12.00 2.33
C THR A 74 10.23 10.51 1.97
N SER A 75 11.12 9.74 2.60
CA SER A 75 11.22 8.30 2.41
C SER A 75 9.97 7.62 2.96
N TRP A 76 9.32 6.77 2.15
CA TRP A 76 8.29 5.87 2.67
C TRP A 76 8.61 4.43 2.27
N ALA A 77 8.51 3.54 3.26
CA ALA A 77 8.90 2.14 3.14
C ALA A 77 7.88 1.35 2.31
N ILE A 78 8.35 0.49 1.40
CA ILE A 78 7.48 -0.35 0.58
C ILE A 78 6.77 -1.38 1.45
N GLY A 79 5.47 -1.57 1.21
CA GLY A 79 4.73 -2.72 1.71
C GLY A 79 3.66 -3.18 0.73
N ILE A 80 3.78 -4.40 0.20
CA ILE A 80 3.02 -5.56 0.70
C ILE A 80 3.37 -6.82 -0.12
N THR A 81 3.56 -7.92 0.59
CA THR A 81 3.12 -9.23 0.12
C THR A 81 2.02 -9.62 1.09
N SER A 82 0.79 -9.91 0.63
CA SER A 82 -0.13 -10.56 1.57
C SER A 82 0.47 -11.93 1.91
N ALA A 83 0.43 -12.34 3.16
CA ALA A 83 0.73 -13.70 3.54
C ALA A 83 -0.46 -14.17 4.34
N ARG A 84 -1.16 -15.20 3.85
CA ARG A 84 -2.24 -15.87 4.56
C ARG A 84 -1.71 -16.24 5.95
N SER A 85 -2.47 -15.93 7.01
CA SER A 85 -2.10 -16.36 8.36
C SER A 85 -1.88 -17.88 8.33
N GLY A 86 -0.64 -18.33 8.51
CA GLY A 86 -0.27 -19.75 8.49
C GLY A 86 0.66 -20.22 7.36
N ARG A 87 1.05 -19.39 6.39
CA ARG A 87 2.10 -19.77 5.41
C ARG A 87 3.27 -18.79 5.44
N THR A 88 4.22 -19.08 6.32
CA THR A 88 5.55 -18.47 6.30
C THR A 88 6.31 -19.08 5.12
N THR A 89 6.46 -18.35 4.02
CA THR A 89 7.43 -18.72 2.99
C THR A 89 8.82 -18.40 3.54
N THR A 90 9.59 -19.44 3.86
CA THR A 90 11.05 -19.45 3.88
C THR A 90 11.62 -19.06 2.53
#